data_AF-A0A806JC21-F1
#
_entry.id   AF-A0A806JC21-F1
#
_cell.length_a   1.000
_cell.length_b   1.000
_cell.length_c   1.000
_cell.angle_alpha   90.00
_cell.angle_beta   90.00
_cell.angle_gamma   90.00
#
_symmetry.space_group_name_H-M   'P 1'
#
loop_
_entity.id
_entity.type
_entity.pdbx_description
1 polymer ?
#
loop_
_entity_poly.entity_id
_entity_poly.type
_entity_poly.pdbx_seq_one_letter_code
_entity_poly.pdbx_strand_id
1 'polypeptide(L)'
;MMAFRRFFEPIIIDCDYGVNAKMARFEIGREQSVKNVIWTEFSAAKLGDYVLIGESSAVDPFVAGADEIIHIQRFADTFERKQDDYALLTGGG
;
A
#
# COMPACT_ATOMS: atom_id res chain seq x y z
N MET A 1 -14.34 -15.88 -19.24
CA MET A 1 -12.88 -15.94 -19.49
C MET A 1 -12.19 -15.49 -18.21
N MET A 2 -11.51 -16.39 -17.50
CA MET A 2 -10.79 -16.05 -16.27
C MET A 2 -9.51 -15.32 -16.68
N ALA A 3 -9.34 -14.07 -16.25
CA ALA A 3 -8.09 -13.34 -16.45
C ALA A 3 -7.03 -13.92 -15.50
N PHE A 4 -5.97 -14.51 -16.03
CA PHE A 4 -4.79 -14.87 -15.24
C PHE A 4 -4.06 -13.57 -14.87
N ARG A 5 -4.07 -13.20 -13.58
CA ARG A 5 -3.27 -12.08 -13.07
C ARG A 5 -1.83 -12.60 -12.95
N ARG A 6 -0.91 -12.02 -13.72
CA ARG A 6 0.52 -12.35 -13.65
C ARG A 6 1.20 -11.33 -12.74
N PHE A 7 1.89 -11.83 -11.73
CA PHE A 7 2.68 -11.01 -10.81
C PHE A 7 4.17 -11.08 -11.16
N PHE A 8 4.92 -10.08 -10.71
CA PHE A 8 6.37 -10.02 -10.81
C PHE A 8 7.01 -10.42 -9.49
N GLU A 9 8.30 -10.75 -9.52
CA GLU A 9 9.07 -10.96 -8.29
C GLU A 9 8.96 -9.73 -7.36
N PRO A 10 8.86 -9.93 -6.04
CA PRO A 10 8.76 -8.83 -5.09
C PRO A 10 10.03 -7.99 -5.12
N ILE A 11 9.86 -6.68 -4.94
CA ILE A 11 10.96 -5.73 -4.81
C ILE A 11 10.99 -5.29 -3.35
N ILE A 12 12.15 -5.41 -2.71
CA ILE A 12 12.38 -4.91 -1.35
C ILE A 12 12.63 -3.41 -1.43
N ILE A 13 11.89 -2.64 -0.64
CA ILE A 13 12.01 -1.18 -0.55
C ILE A 13 12.17 -0.77 0.91
N ASP A 14 12.97 0.26 1.16
CA ASP A 14 13.04 0.90 2.47
C ASP A 14 11.78 1.73 2.71
N CYS A 15 11.22 1.62 3.92
CA CYS A 15 10.04 2.37 4.32
C CYS A 15 9.90 2.49 5.83
N ASP A 16 9.17 3.51 6.25
CA ASP A 16 8.47 3.54 7.53
C ASP A 16 7.03 3.07 7.32
N TYR A 17 6.38 2.57 8.38
CA TYR A 17 5.00 2.11 8.30
C TYR A 17 4.18 2.42 9.55
N GLY A 18 2.87 2.52 9.36
CA GLY A 18 1.90 2.79 10.42
C GLY A 18 0.49 2.39 10.02
N VAL A 19 -0.48 2.77 10.85
CA VAL A 19 -1.89 2.41 10.69
C VAL A 19 -2.76 3.66 10.67
N ASN A 20 -3.65 3.75 9.69
CA ASN A 20 -4.70 4.76 9.65
C ASN A 20 -6.04 4.10 9.93
N ALA A 21 -6.59 4.37 11.11
CA ALA A 21 -7.91 3.92 11.50
C ALA A 21 -8.91 5.07 11.35
N LYS A 22 -9.96 4.86 10.55
CA LYS A 22 -11.09 5.79 10.44
C LYS A 22 -12.36 5.13 10.96
N MET A 23 -13.07 5.88 11.80
CA MET A 23 -14.39 5.53 12.34
C MET A 23 -15.42 6.43 11.69
N ALA A 24 -16.43 5.84 11.07
CA ALA A 24 -17.61 6.54 10.57
C ALA A 24 -18.86 6.05 11.32
N ARG A 25 -19.75 6.98 11.67
CA ARG A 25 -21.06 6.68 12.26
C ARG A 25 -22.13 7.11 11.27
N PHE A 26 -22.95 6.17 10.86
CA PHE A 26 -24.12 6.38 10.01
C PHE A 26 -25.40 6.17 10.82
N GLU A 27 -26.56 6.58 10.29
CA GLU A 27 -27.84 6.39 10.99
C GLU A 27 -28.17 4.91 11.23
N ILE A 28 -27.67 4.00 10.36
CA ILE A 28 -27.98 2.57 10.38
C ILE A 28 -26.84 1.74 11.04
N GLY A 29 -25.68 2.34 11.36
CA GLY A 29 -24.57 1.57 11.94
C GLY A 29 -23.26 2.34 12.13
N ARG A 30 -22.22 1.61 12.57
CA ARG A 30 -20.83 2.09 12.67
C ARG A 30 -19.97 1.31 11.70
N GLU A 31 -19.13 2.01 10.94
CA GLU A 31 -18.12 1.42 10.07
C GLU A 31 -16.74 1.79 10.59
N GLN A 32 -15.88 0.79 10.73
CA GLN A 32 -14.47 0.97 11.04
C GLN A 32 -13.66 0.50 9.84
N SER A 33 -12.77 1.36 9.35
CA SER A 33 -11.74 0.96 8.39
C SER A 33 -10.38 1.13 9.03
N VAL A 34 -9.53 0.11 8.88
CA VAL A 34 -8.15 0.10 9.32
C VAL A 34 -7.31 -0.20 8.10
N LYS A 35 -6.33 0.66 7.81
CA LYS A 35 -5.49 0.56 6.63
C LYS A 35 -4.03 0.67 7.03
N ASN A 36 -3.17 -0.10 6.40
CA ASN A 36 -1.74 0.12 6.48
C ASN A 36 -1.40 1.39 5.70
N VAL A 37 -0.50 2.20 6.25
CA VAL A 37 0.12 3.34 5.56
C VAL A 37 1.62 3.10 5.55
N ILE A 38 2.20 3.07 4.36
CA ILE A 38 3.63 2.88 4.14
C ILE A 38 4.20 4.16 3.58
N TRP A 39 5.21 4.72 4.23
CA TRP A 39 5.93 5.92 3.79
C TRP A 39 7.26 5.52 3.16
N THR A 40 7.48 5.94 1.92
CA THR A 40 8.65 5.52 1.13
C THR A 40 8.99 6.55 0.06
N GLU A 41 10.24 6.56 -0.41
CA GLU A 41 10.67 7.30 -1.60
C GLU A 41 10.46 6.48 -2.91
N PHE A 42 9.88 5.27 -2.82
CA PHE A 42 9.67 4.39 -3.97
C PHE A 42 8.59 4.93 -4.93
N SER A 43 9.04 5.59 -6.00
CA SER A 43 8.18 6.29 -6.97
C SER A 43 7.47 5.42 -8.00
N ALA A 44 7.82 4.13 -8.11
CA ALA A 44 7.31 3.26 -9.16
C ALA A 44 6.02 2.49 -8.79
N ALA A 45 5.56 2.60 -7.54
CA ALA A 45 4.33 1.96 -7.07
C ALA A 45 3.09 2.48 -7.81
N LYS A 46 2.12 1.59 -8.06
CA LYS A 46 0.87 1.88 -8.77
C LYS A 46 -0.33 1.32 -8.01
N LEU A 47 -1.50 1.87 -8.31
CA LEU A 47 -2.76 1.30 -7.81
C LEU A 47 -2.94 -0.12 -8.35
N GLY A 48 -3.30 -1.04 -7.45
CA GLY A 48 -3.46 -2.47 -7.77
C GLY A 48 -2.17 -3.29 -7.69
N ASP A 49 -1.04 -2.66 -7.36
CA ASP A 49 0.14 -3.37 -6.86
C ASP A 49 -0.13 -3.88 -5.44
N TYR A 50 0.70 -4.81 -4.96
CA TYR A 50 0.58 -5.42 -3.65
C TYR A 50 1.82 -5.12 -2.81
N VAL A 51 1.61 -4.91 -1.52
CA VAL A 51 2.68 -4.58 -0.57
C VAL A 51 2.55 -5.39 0.71
N LEU A 52 3.69 -5.83 1.22
CA LEU A 52 3.83 -6.57 2.46
C LEU A 52 4.78 -5.81 3.39
N ILE A 53 4.44 -5.73 4.68
CA ILE A 53 5.39 -5.28 5.70
C ILE A 53 6.24 -6.50 6.09
N GLY A 54 7.54 -6.45 5.76
CA GLY A 54 8.48 -7.56 5.87
C GLY A 54 8.93 -8.08 4.51
N GLU A 55 9.79 -9.10 4.52
CA GLU A 55 10.36 -9.69 3.31
C GLU A 55 9.65 -11.00 2.94
N SER A 56 9.46 -11.24 1.64
CA SER A 56 8.93 -12.49 1.10
C SER A 56 9.55 -12.78 -0.26
N SER A 57 9.73 -14.05 -0.59
CA SER A 57 10.15 -14.53 -1.91
C SER A 57 9.00 -15.11 -2.73
N ALA A 58 7.75 -15.00 -2.25
CA ALA A 58 6.60 -15.50 -2.98
C ALA A 58 6.18 -14.52 -4.09
N VAL A 59 6.14 -15.01 -5.33
CA VAL A 59 5.68 -14.23 -6.50
C VAL A 59 4.18 -13.92 -6.40
N ASP A 60 3.41 -14.82 -5.80
CA ASP A 60 1.98 -14.61 -5.59
C ASP A 60 1.73 -13.79 -4.31
N PRO A 61 1.24 -12.54 -4.43
CA PRO A 61 1.02 -11.68 -3.28
C PRO A 61 -0.05 -12.22 -2.33
N PHE A 62 -1.00 -13.03 -2.82
CA PHE A 62 -2.01 -13.66 -1.96
C PHE A 62 -1.40 -14.73 -1.07
N VAL A 63 -0.41 -15.47 -1.58
CA VAL A 63 0.35 -16.45 -0.79
C VAL A 63 1.27 -15.73 0.21
N ALA A 64 1.82 -14.57 -0.17
CA ALA A 64 2.64 -13.74 0.71
C ALA A 64 1.84 -13.06 1.85
N GLY A 65 0.51 -12.97 1.73
CA GLY A 65 -0.33 -12.17 2.64
C GLY A 65 -0.14 -10.66 2.45
N ALA A 66 0.20 -10.23 1.23
CA ALA A 66 0.36 -8.83 0.88
C ALA A 66 -1.01 -8.18 0.65
N ASP A 67 -1.14 -6.91 1.01
CA ASP A 67 -2.37 -6.13 0.78
C ASP A 67 -2.27 -5.32 -0.52
N GLU A 68 -3.41 -5.11 -1.19
CA GLU A 68 -3.48 -4.29 -2.39
C GLU A 68 -3.36 -2.79 -2.05
N ILE A 69 -2.53 -2.07 -2.81
CA ILE A 69 -2.44 -0.61 -2.76
C ILE A 69 -3.67 -0.03 -3.46
N ILE A 70 -4.55 0.61 -2.68
CA ILE A 70 -5.79 1.21 -3.18
C ILE A 70 -5.74 2.74 -3.24
N HIS A 71 -4.72 3.36 -2.65
CA HIS A 71 -4.50 4.80 -2.72
C HIS A 71 -3.01 5.15 -2.57
N ILE A 72 -2.56 6.16 -3.32
CA ILE A 72 -1.19 6.67 -3.28
C ILE A 72 -1.28 8.19 -3.14
N GLN A 73 -0.65 8.73 -2.10
CA GLN A 73 -0.47 10.17 -1.91
C GLN A 73 1.00 10.51 -2.16
N ARG A 74 1.25 11.49 -3.03
CA ARG A 74 2.59 12.04 -3.29
C ARG A 74 2.79 13.32 -2.47
N PHE A 75 3.97 13.44 -1.87
CA PHE A 75 4.45 14.63 -1.18
C PHE A 75 5.71 15.10 -1.91
N ALA A 76 5.68 16.33 -2.43
CA ALA A 76 6.81 16.85 -3.18
C ALA A 76 7.94 17.27 -2.23
N ASP A 77 9.17 16.89 -2.55
CA ASP A 77 10.37 17.40 -1.87
C ASP A 77 10.76 18.77 -2.45
N THR A 78 10.03 19.80 -2.01
CA THR A 78 10.15 21.14 -2.60
C THR A 78 11.39 21.90 -2.10
N PHE A 79 11.87 21.59 -0.89
CA PHE A 79 12.95 22.32 -0.25
C PHE A 79 14.31 21.70 -0.58
N GLU A 80 14.46 20.38 -0.44
CA GLU A 80 15.72 19.67 -0.68
C GLU A 80 15.86 19.22 -2.15
N ARG A 81 14.75 19.04 -2.89
CA ARG A 81 14.70 18.67 -4.32
C ARG A 81 15.48 17.40 -4.66
N LYS A 82 15.50 16.42 -3.77
CA LYS A 82 16.19 15.14 -3.95
C LYS A 82 15.25 14.11 -4.56
N GLN A 83 14.24 13.69 -3.81
CA GLN A 83 13.26 12.68 -4.20
C GLN A 83 11.95 12.97 -3.49
N ASP A 84 10.83 12.72 -4.17
CA ASP A 84 9.52 12.89 -3.54
C ASP A 84 9.21 11.74 -2.58
N ASP A 85 8.45 12.06 -1.53
CA ASP A 85 7.93 11.08 -0.61
C ASP A 85 6.54 10.60 -1.04
N TYR A 86 6.23 9.35 -0.72
CA TYR A 86 4.95 8.73 -1.03
C TYR A 86 4.36 8.09 0.22
N ALA A 87 3.04 8.19 0.38
CA ALA A 87 2.29 7.33 1.28
C ALA A 87 1.45 6.35 0.44
N LEU A 88 1.70 5.06 0.60
CA LEU A 88 0.96 3.97 0.00
C LEU A 88 -0.07 3.47 1.03
N LEU A 89 -1.36 3.50 0.70
CA LEU A 89 -2.43 3.05 1.58
C LEU A 89 -3.08 1.78 1.04
N THR A 90 -3.22 0.80 1.92
CA THR A 90 -3.80 -0.50 1.57
C THR A 90 -5.30 -0.55 1.77
N GLY A 91 -5.97 -1.42 1.01
CA GLY A 91 -7.32 -1.84 1.33
C GLY A 91 -7.25 -2.95 2.37
N GLY A 92 -7.92 -2.80 3.51
CA GLY A 92 -8.06 -3.91 4.45
C GLY A 92 -8.72 -5.10 3.73
N GLY A 93 -8.10 -6.27 3.88
CA GLY A 93 -8.62 -7.54 3.35
C GLY A 93 -9.92 -8.00 3.99
#